data_AF-A0A957PKY5-F1
#
_entry.id   AF-A0A957PKY5-F1
#
_cell.length_a   1.000
_cell.length_b   1.000
_cell.length_c   1.000
_cell.angle_alpha   90.00
_cell.angle_beta   90.00
_cell.angle_gamma   90.00
#
_symmetry.space_group_name_H-M   'P 1'
#
loop_
_entity.id
_entity.type
_entity.pdbx_description
1 polymer ?
#
loop_
_entity_poly.entity_id
_entity_poly.type
_entity_poly.pdbx_seq_one_letter_code
_entity_poly.pdbx_strand_id
1 'polypeptide(L)'
;MCNEHRFMIDCGEGTQRQILRSGLGFRRLDKILLTHGHLDHILGLGGLASTLGRWETLEELNIYGGATTLRRVGALMEVVFGANQMP
;
A
#
# COMPACT_ATOMS: atom_id res chain seq x y z
N MET A 1 23.04 11.56 10.71
CA MET A 1 22.23 10.65 9.87
C MET A 1 21.01 11.43 9.41
N CYS A 2 20.79 11.61 8.10
CA CYS A 2 19.55 12.21 7.61
C CYS A 2 18.39 11.26 7.87
N ASN A 3 17.26 11.77 8.34
CA ASN A 3 16.02 11.00 8.43
C ASN A 3 15.49 10.73 7.01
N GLU A 4 15.83 9.59 6.44
CA GLU A 4 15.32 9.16 5.13
C GLU A 4 13.86 8.71 5.22
N HIS A 5 12.90 9.58 4.90
CA HIS A 5 11.50 9.18 4.76
C HIS A 5 11.25 8.66 3.35
N ARG A 6 10.62 7.50 3.22
CA ARG A 6 10.24 6.91 1.93
C ARG A 6 8.73 6.87 1.80
N PHE A 7 8.24 7.35 0.67
CA PHE A 7 6.85 7.23 0.28
C PHE A 7 6.75 6.66 -1.12
N MET A 8 5.60 6.09 -1.45
CA MET A 8 5.29 5.58 -2.77
C MET A 8 4.08 6.31 -3.34
N ILE A 9 4.13 6.63 -4.62
CA ILE A 9 3.01 7.23 -5.35
C ILE A 9 2.37 6.12 -6.18
N ASP A 10 1.09 5.87 -5.92
CA ASP A 10 0.27 4.80 -6.47
C ASP A 10 0.76 3.38 -6.15
N CYS A 11 -0.12 2.41 -6.29
CA CYS A 11 0.15 1.01 -6.04
C CYS A 11 -0.67 0.13 -6.98
N GLY A 12 -0.21 0.04 -8.22
CA GLY A 12 -0.78 -0.87 -9.22
C GLY A 12 -0.45 -2.33 -8.95
N GLU A 13 -1.11 -3.23 -9.68
CA GLU A 13 -0.84 -4.66 -9.61
C GLU A 13 0.64 -4.96 -9.84
N GLY A 14 1.21 -5.87 -9.04
CA GLY A 14 2.61 -6.29 -9.18
C GLY A 14 3.65 -5.30 -8.61
N THR A 15 3.23 -4.17 -8.03
CA THR A 15 4.13 -3.18 -7.40
C THR A 15 5.07 -3.83 -6.38
N GLN A 16 4.56 -4.74 -5.54
CA GLN A 16 5.38 -5.49 -4.58
C GLN A 16 6.56 -6.22 -5.24
N ARG A 17 6.35 -6.80 -6.43
CA ARG A 17 7.38 -7.51 -7.18
C ARG A 17 8.41 -6.53 -7.76
N GLN A 18 7.96 -5.36 -8.23
CA GLN A 18 8.87 -4.34 -8.74
C GLN A 18 9.76 -3.76 -7.65
N ILE A 19 9.22 -3.53 -6.45
CA ILE A 19 10.01 -3.09 -5.28
C ILE A 19 11.12 -4.10 -4.97
N LEU A 20 10.81 -5.39 -4.92
CA LEU A 20 11.80 -6.44 -4.68
C LEU A 20 12.85 -6.49 -5.79
N ARG A 21 12.45 -6.41 -7.07
CA ARG A 21 13.37 -6.41 -8.22
C ARG A 21 14.30 -5.20 -8.25
N SER A 22 13.87 -4.06 -7.70
CA SER A 22 14.69 -2.85 -7.64
C SER A 22 15.83 -2.92 -6.61
N GLY A 23 15.79 -3.89 -5.69
CA GLY A 23 16.72 -3.97 -4.57
C GLY A 23 16.43 -2.98 -3.44
N LEU A 24 15.41 -2.11 -3.57
CA LEU A 24 15.05 -1.11 -2.56
C LEU A 24 14.41 -1.72 -1.32
N GLY A 25 13.70 -2.84 -1.47
CA GLY A 25 12.93 -3.49 -0.41
C GLY A 25 11.82 -2.62 0.19
N PHE A 26 11.18 -3.12 1.24
CA PHE A 26 10.03 -2.47 1.90
C PHE A 26 10.40 -1.60 3.11
N ARG A 27 11.70 -1.49 3.43
CA ARG A 27 12.17 -0.79 4.63
C ARG A 27 11.73 0.68 4.59
N ARG A 28 11.03 1.11 5.66
CA ARG A 28 10.50 2.47 5.84
C ARG A 28 9.48 2.89 4.77
N LEU A 29 8.82 1.94 4.11
CA LEU A 29 7.69 2.21 3.22
C LEU A 29 6.39 2.14 4.01
N ASP A 30 6.08 3.23 4.73
CA ASP A 30 4.89 3.37 5.58
C ASP A 30 3.88 4.38 5.04
N LYS A 31 4.17 5.04 3.91
CA LYS A 31 3.34 6.09 3.31
C LYS A 31 3.07 5.83 1.83
N ILE A 32 1.80 5.76 1.46
CA ILE A 32 1.36 5.63 0.07
C ILE A 32 0.46 6.82 -0.27
N LEU A 33 0.79 7.53 -1.34
CA LEU A 33 -0.01 8.62 -1.88
C LEU A 33 -0.68 8.13 -3.16
N LEU A 34 -2.00 8.23 -3.23
CA LEU A 34 -2.78 7.80 -4.38
C LEU A 34 -3.23 9.01 -5.19
N THR A 35 -2.88 9.02 -6.46
CA THR A 35 -3.27 10.08 -7.39
C THR A 35 -4.76 10.06 -7.66
N HIS A 36 -5.33 8.87 -7.88
CA HIS A 36 -6.76 8.65 -8.10
C HIS A 36 -7.14 7.17 -7.88
N GLY A 37 -8.44 6.87 -7.92
CA GLY A 37 -8.96 5.56 -7.59
C GLY A 37 -9.14 4.58 -8.75
N HIS A 38 -8.46 4.75 -9.89
CA HIS A 38 -8.50 3.71 -10.93
C HIS A 38 -7.77 2.45 -10.47
N LEU A 39 -8.21 1.29 -10.96
CA LEU A 39 -7.76 0.00 -10.48
C LEU A 39 -6.26 -0.23 -10.72
N ASP A 40 -5.72 0.28 -11.82
CA ASP A 40 -4.30 0.26 -12.14
C ASP A 40 -3.42 1.08 -11.18
N HIS A 41 -4.01 1.92 -10.33
CA HIS A 41 -3.30 2.69 -9.29
C HIS A 41 -3.52 2.15 -7.87
N ILE A 42 -4.47 1.22 -7.65
CA ILE A 42 -4.82 0.77 -6.28
C ILE A 42 -4.82 -0.75 -6.09
N LEU A 43 -4.91 -1.57 -7.17
CA LEU A 43 -5.05 -3.03 -7.04
C LEU A 43 -3.86 -3.71 -6.34
N GLY A 44 -2.67 -3.10 -6.37
CA GLY A 44 -1.50 -3.61 -5.68
C GLY A 44 -1.58 -3.52 -4.16
N LEU A 45 -2.45 -2.66 -3.62
CA LEU A 45 -2.50 -2.38 -2.18
C LEU A 45 -2.83 -3.61 -1.35
N GLY A 46 -3.77 -4.46 -1.79
CA GLY A 46 -4.15 -5.66 -1.05
C GLY A 46 -3.02 -6.67 -0.92
N GLY A 47 -2.27 -6.90 -2.00
CA GLY A 47 -1.10 -7.78 -1.99
C GLY A 47 0.04 -7.19 -1.16
N LEU A 48 0.28 -5.88 -1.29
CA LEU A 48 1.29 -5.18 -0.52
C LEU A 48 0.98 -5.25 0.98
N ALA A 49 -0.23 -4.90 1.40
CA ALA A 49 -0.65 -4.96 2.80
C ALA A 49 -0.55 -6.40 3.36
N SER A 50 -0.99 -7.40 2.59
CA SER A 50 -0.85 -8.82 2.97
C SER A 50 0.62 -9.23 3.17
N THR A 51 1.52 -8.71 2.33
CA THR A 51 2.95 -8.98 2.43
C THR A 51 3.54 -8.30 3.67
N LEU A 52 3.24 -7.02 3.89
CA LEU A 52 3.79 -6.23 4.99
C LEU A 52 3.30 -6.75 6.36
N GLY A 53 2.03 -7.12 6.47
CA GLY A 53 1.46 -7.70 7.70
C GLY A 53 2.07 -9.04 8.09
N ARG A 54 2.42 -9.90 7.11
CA ARG A 54 3.11 -11.18 7.38
C ARG A 54 4.52 -11.03 7.93
N TRP A 55 5.19 -9.93 7.61
CA TRP A 55 6.59 -9.74 7.95
C TRP A 55 6.77 -9.02 9.28
N GLU A 56 5.68 -8.62 9.96
CA GLU A 56 5.69 -7.76 11.16
C GLU A 56 6.54 -6.49 11.00
N THR A 57 6.85 -6.13 9.76
CA THR A 57 7.80 -5.05 9.42
C THR A 57 7.18 -3.66 9.51
N LEU A 58 5.87 -3.56 9.74
CA LEU A 58 5.13 -2.31 9.80
C LEU A 58 4.09 -2.34 10.91
N GLU A 59 4.20 -1.36 11.80
CA GLU A 59 3.18 -1.07 12.80
C GLU A 59 1.95 -0.37 12.17
N GLU A 60 2.16 0.43 11.11
CA GLU A 60 1.09 1.20 10.48
C GLU A 60 1.40 1.50 9.00
N LEU A 61 0.44 1.28 8.10
CA LEU A 61 0.51 1.70 6.70
C LEU A 61 -0.44 2.88 6.46
N ASN A 62 0.14 4.06 6.23
CA ASN A 62 -0.62 5.29 6.02
C ASN A 62 -0.94 5.50 4.52
N ILE A 63 -2.22 5.55 4.16
CA ILE A 63 -2.69 5.76 2.79
C ILE A 63 -3.35 7.14 2.66
N TYR A 64 -2.85 7.96 1.75
CA TYR A 64 -3.32 9.31 1.48
C TYR A 64 -3.93 9.38 0.07
N GLY A 65 -5.02 10.13 -0.08
CA GLY A 65 -5.66 10.34 -1.37
C GLY A 65 -6.96 11.13 -1.25
N GLY A 66 -7.59 11.46 -2.39
CA GLY A 66 -8.91 12.09 -2.39
C GLY A 66 -9.99 11.19 -1.78
N ALA A 67 -11.06 11.78 -1.24
CA ALA A 67 -12.12 11.03 -0.55
C ALA A 67 -12.74 9.91 -1.40
N THR A 68 -12.93 10.14 -2.71
CA THR A 68 -13.40 9.13 -3.66
C THR A 68 -12.41 7.97 -3.82
N THR A 69 -11.11 8.26 -3.91
CA THR A 69 -10.05 7.26 -3.97
C THR A 69 -10.02 6.42 -2.70
N LEU A 70 -10.04 7.05 -1.51
CA LEU A 70 -9.99 6.36 -0.23
C LEU A 70 -11.21 5.44 -0.01
N ARG A 71 -12.41 5.84 -0.46
CA ARG A 71 -13.59 4.95 -0.44
C ARG A 71 -13.37 3.68 -1.28
N ARG A 72 -12.73 3.80 -2.45
CA ARG A 72 -12.42 2.63 -3.30
C ARG A 72 -11.34 1.75 -2.68
N VAL A 73 -10.36 2.34 -1.98
CA VAL A 73 -9.38 1.59 -1.20
C VAL A 73 -10.05 0.81 -0.08
N GLY A 74 -10.95 1.44 0.69
CA GLY A 74 -11.70 0.75 1.74
C GLY A 74 -12.47 -0.47 1.21
N ALA A 75 -13.22 -0.29 0.13
CA ALA A 75 -13.93 -1.39 -0.53
C ALA A 75 -12.98 -2.50 -1.04
N LEU A 76 -11.80 -2.13 -1.56
CA LEU A 76 -10.78 -3.11 -1.97
C LEU A 76 -10.26 -3.90 -0.77
N MET A 77 -9.97 -3.23 0.35
CA MET A 77 -9.45 -3.89 1.56
C MET A 77 -10.48 -4.84 2.18
N GLU A 78 -11.76 -4.45 2.21
CA GLU A 78 -12.84 -5.34 2.66
C GLU A 78 -12.94 -6.63 1.84
N VAL A 79 -12.70 -6.56 0.52
CA VAL A 79 -12.67 -7.75 -0.35
C VAL A 79 -11.46 -8.64 -0.07
N VAL A 80 -10.30 -8.04 0.22
CA VAL A 80 -9.03 -8.77 0.39
C VAL A 80 -8.94 -9.43 1.76
N PHE A 81 -9.37 -8.73 2.81
CA PHE A 81 -9.20 -9.17 4.20
C PHE A 81 -10.51 -9.61 4.87
N GLY A 82 -11.66 -9.26 4.29
CA GLY A 82 -12.98 -9.52 4.87
C GLY A 82 -13.55 -8.31 5.61
N ALA A 83 -14.88 -8.31 5.79
CA ALA A 83 -15.58 -7.23 6.48
C ALA A 83 -15.08 -7.06 7.92
N ASN A 84 -14.81 -5.81 8.32
CA ASN A 84 -14.24 -5.45 9.63
C ASN A 84 -12.84 -6.01 9.92
N GLN A 85 -12.12 -6.52 8.92
CA GLN A 85 -10.72 -6.89 9.05
C GLN A 85 -9.90 -5.89 8.23
N MET A 86 -9.32 -4.91 8.91
CA MET A 86 -8.24 -4.11 8.34
C MET A 86 -6.91 -4.65 8.89
N PRO A 87 -5.90 -4.85 8.02
CA PRO A 87 -4.56 -5.25 8.45
C PRO A 87 -3.92 -4.19 9.34
#